data_AF-A0A354X3K2-F1
#
_entry.id   AF-A0A354X3K2-F1
#
_cell.length_a   1.000
_cell.length_b   1.000
_cell.length_c   1.000
_cell.angle_alpha   90.00
_cell.angle_beta   90.00
_cell.angle_gamma   90.00
#
_symmetry.space_group_name_H-M   'P 1'
#
loop_
_entity.id
_entity.type
_entity.pdbx_description
1 polymer ?
#
loop_
_entity_poly.entity_id
_entity_poly.type
_entity_poly.pdbx_seq_one_letter_code
_entity_poly.pdbx_strand_id
1 'polypeptide(L)'
;MRLQIQRVDKINSYTFLAVLLVVAGILSVQAQQPPVAPAPKKVVQDSTRAKIVELRQADEWSKRKDFDAQILKNNVVFYHEGAFMYCDSA
;
A
#
# COMPACT_ATOMS: atom_id res chain seq x y z
N MET A 1 36.09 -44.69 12.77
CA MET A 1 35.64 -43.43 13.42
C MET A 1 35.73 -42.18 12.53
N ARG A 2 36.02 -42.26 11.21
CA ARG A 2 36.08 -41.08 10.32
C ARG A 2 34.78 -40.74 9.58
N LEU A 3 33.90 -41.74 9.39
CA LEU A 3 32.66 -41.59 8.62
C LEU A 3 31.53 -40.85 9.37
N GLN A 4 31.53 -40.91 10.71
CA GLN A 4 30.53 -40.24 11.55
C GLN A 4 30.79 -38.73 11.68
N ILE A 5 32.07 -38.33 11.73
CA ILE A 5 32.49 -36.92 11.84
C ILE A 5 32.10 -36.16 10.56
N GLN A 6 32.40 -36.72 9.37
CA GLN A 6 32.01 -36.09 8.10
C GLN A 6 30.49 -35.95 7.90
N ARG A 7 29.66 -36.82 8.49
CA ARG A 7 28.19 -36.70 8.43
C ARG A 7 27.68 -35.56 9.30
N VAL A 8 28.22 -35.40 10.51
CA VAL A 8 27.83 -34.35 11.45
C VAL A 8 28.21 -32.97 10.91
N ASP A 9 29.39 -32.83 10.30
CA ASP A 9 29.83 -31.58 9.68
C ASP A 9 28.93 -31.17 8.50
N LYS A 10 28.48 -32.15 7.71
CA LYS A 10 27.60 -31.91 6.56
C LYS A 10 26.17 -31.55 6.98
N ILE A 11 25.64 -32.19 8.03
CA ILE A 11 24.33 -31.86 8.62
C ILE A 11 24.35 -30.43 9.20
N ASN A 12 25.41 -30.06 9.92
CA ASN A 12 25.58 -28.72 10.47
C ASN A 12 25.75 -27.65 9.37
N SER A 13 26.34 -28.01 8.22
CA SER A 13 26.45 -27.13 7.07
C SER A 13 25.11 -26.87 6.38
N TYR A 14 24.26 -27.90 6.23
CA TYR A 14 22.92 -27.73 5.65
C TYR A 14 21.98 -26.94 6.56
N THR A 15 22.06 -27.12 7.87
CA THR A 15 21.29 -26.31 8.83
C THR A 15 21.73 -24.85 8.80
N PHE A 16 23.04 -24.58 8.70
CA PHE A 16 23.56 -23.22 8.51
C PHE A 16 23.07 -22.59 7.21
N LEU A 17 23.14 -23.31 6.08
CA LEU A 17 22.68 -22.82 4.78
C LEU A 17 21.18 -22.52 4.78
N ALA A 18 20.37 -23.38 5.40
CA ALA A 18 18.93 -23.19 5.54
C ALA A 18 18.59 -21.96 6.39
N VAL A 19 19.28 -21.76 7.52
CA VAL A 19 19.12 -20.57 8.37
C VAL A 19 19.48 -19.29 7.60
N LEU A 20 20.57 -19.33 6.82
CA LEU A 20 21.02 -18.18 6.04
C LEU A 20 20.03 -17.81 4.93
N LEU A 21 19.41 -18.80 4.29
CA LEU A 21 18.36 -18.60 3.29
C LEU A 21 17.08 -18.00 3.89
N VAL A 22 16.68 -18.45 5.08
CA VAL A 22 15.52 -17.88 5.80
C VAL A 22 15.78 -16.44 6.21
N VAL A 23 16.97 -16.12 6.74
CA VAL A 23 17.35 -14.75 7.11
C VAL A 23 17.39 -13.82 5.88
N ALA A 24 17.93 -14.29 4.76
CA ALA A 24 17.97 -13.51 3.53
C ALA A 24 16.56 -13.19 2.99
N GLY A 25 15.62 -14.14 3.08
CA GLY A 25 14.24 -13.93 2.63
C GLY A 25 13.47 -12.88 3.44
N ILE A 26 13.72 -12.77 4.74
CA ILE A 26 13.04 -11.81 5.63
C ILE A 26 13.48 -10.37 5.33
N LEU A 27 14.72 -10.15 4.86
CA LEU A 27 15.23 -8.82 4.51
C LEU A 27 14.67 -8.27 3.19
N SER A 28 14.23 -9.15 2.27
CA SER A 28 13.64 -8.76 0.98
C SER A 28 12.17 -8.33 1.06
N VAL A 29 11.52 -8.41 2.22
CA VAL A 29 10.13 -7.96 2.45
C VAL A 29 10.11 -6.51 2.95
N GLN A 30 11.03 -5.66 2.47
CA GLN A 30 10.80 -4.22 2.52
C GLN A 30 9.85 -3.87 1.39
N ALA A 31 8.57 -3.82 1.74
CA ALA A 31 7.47 -3.41 0.92
C ALA A 31 7.85 -2.21 0.04
N GLN A 32 7.61 -2.35 -1.26
CA GLN A 32 7.44 -1.25 -2.19
C GLN A 32 6.20 -0.47 -1.78
N GLN A 33 6.25 0.23 -0.65
CA GLN A 33 5.33 1.32 -0.43
C GLN A 33 5.67 2.39 -1.46
N PRO A 34 4.68 2.94 -2.18
CA PRO A 34 4.93 4.11 -3.00
C PRO A 34 5.63 5.16 -2.12
N PRO A 35 6.59 5.92 -2.66
CA PRO A 35 7.31 6.92 -1.90
C PRO A 35 6.34 7.69 -1.02
N VAL A 36 6.53 7.63 0.30
CA VAL A 36 5.72 8.41 1.23
C VAL A 36 5.93 9.86 0.81
N ALA A 37 4.94 10.42 0.13
CA ALA A 37 4.90 11.85 -0.12
C ALA A 37 5.12 12.54 1.22
N PRO A 38 5.97 13.60 1.28
CA PRO A 38 6.24 14.29 2.54
C PRO A 38 4.91 14.55 3.24
N ALA A 39 4.81 14.09 4.50
CA ALA A 39 3.59 14.20 5.28
C ALA A 39 3.03 15.61 5.07
N PRO A 40 1.77 15.76 4.65
CA PRO A 40 1.20 17.09 4.42
C PRO A 40 1.42 17.86 5.70
N LYS A 41 2.11 19.00 5.60
CA LYS A 41 2.28 19.93 6.73
C LYS A 41 0.90 20.03 7.37
N LYS A 42 0.80 19.80 8.69
CA LYS A 42 -0.43 20.00 9.44
C LYS A 42 -0.82 21.47 9.27
N VAL A 43 -1.58 21.76 8.22
CA VAL A 43 -2.34 23.00 8.11
C VAL A 43 -3.31 22.90 9.27
N VAL A 44 -3.23 23.85 10.20
CA VAL A 44 -4.20 24.00 11.28
C VAL A 44 -5.57 24.02 10.60
N GLN A 45 -6.28 22.90 10.71
CA GLN A 45 -7.52 22.69 9.99
C GLN A 45 -8.57 23.55 10.68
N ASP A 46 -8.86 24.70 10.10
CA ASP A 46 -9.99 25.53 10.48
C ASP A 46 -11.27 24.69 10.30
N SER A 47 -11.78 24.17 11.40
CA SER A 47 -12.98 23.32 11.45
C SER A 47 -14.26 24.07 11.05
N THR A 48 -14.15 25.35 10.74
CA THR A 48 -15.26 26.23 10.35
C THR A 48 -15.53 26.21 8.84
N ARG A 49 -14.56 25.77 8.01
CA ARG A 49 -14.69 25.78 6.55
C ARG A 49 -14.75 24.36 6.00
N ALA A 50 -15.89 23.99 5.42
CA ALA A 50 -16.03 22.72 4.73
C ALA A 50 -14.98 22.60 3.60
N LYS A 51 -14.23 21.49 3.58
CA LYS A 51 -13.31 21.17 2.48
C LYS A 51 -14.15 20.67 1.31
N ILE A 52 -14.13 21.41 0.19
CA ILE A 52 -14.88 21.07 -1.02
C ILE A 52 -13.96 20.30 -1.96
N VAL A 53 -14.27 19.03 -2.19
CA VAL A 53 -13.66 18.22 -3.25
C VAL A 53 -14.58 18.26 -4.46
N GLU A 54 -14.06 18.71 -5.59
CA GLU A 54 -14.84 18.86 -6.83
C GLU A 54 -14.81 17.57 -7.63
N LEU A 55 -15.97 17.02 -7.97
CA LEU A 55 -16.09 15.98 -8.99
C LEU A 55 -16.00 16.64 -10.37
N ARG A 56 -14.93 16.37 -11.11
CA ARG A 56 -14.68 16.92 -12.45
C ARG A 56 -15.20 16.01 -13.57
N GLN A 57 -15.15 14.70 -13.36
CA GLN A 57 -15.60 13.70 -14.34
C GLN A 57 -16.01 12.40 -13.64
N ALA A 58 -17.02 11.71 -14.20
CA ALA A 58 -17.33 10.31 -14.02
C ALA A 58 -18.25 9.89 -15.18
N ASP A 59 -18.12 8.68 -15.71
CA ASP A 59 -19.00 8.23 -16.80
C ASP A 59 -20.33 7.71 -16.27
N GLU A 60 -20.32 7.06 -15.10
CA GLU A 60 -21.51 6.62 -14.39
C GLU A 60 -21.59 7.25 -13.00
N TRP A 61 -22.76 7.79 -12.67
CA TRP A 61 -23.07 8.31 -11.34
C TRP A 61 -24.44 7.82 -10.90
N SER A 62 -24.48 7.07 -9.79
CA SER A 62 -25.71 6.55 -9.21
C SER A 62 -25.76 6.76 -7.70
N LYS A 63 -26.96 6.78 -7.13
CA LYS A 63 -27.16 6.77 -5.67
C LYS A 63 -27.77 5.44 -5.26
N ARG A 64 -27.23 4.82 -4.22
CA ARG A 64 -27.80 3.57 -3.71
C ARG A 64 -29.13 3.86 -3.00
N LYS A 65 -30.15 3.04 -3.28
CA LYS A 65 -31.43 3.13 -2.58
C LYS A 65 -31.21 2.90 -1.09
N ASP A 66 -31.79 3.76 -0.26
CA ASP A 66 -31.73 3.70 1.21
C ASP A 66 -30.33 3.91 1.82
N PHE A 67 -29.37 4.43 1.04
CA PHE A 67 -28.03 4.74 1.53
C PHE A 67 -27.56 6.09 0.98
N ASP A 68 -26.89 6.90 1.80
CA ASP A 68 -26.53 8.26 1.39
C ASP A 68 -25.25 8.33 0.54
N ALA A 69 -24.65 7.19 0.22
CA ALA A 69 -23.49 7.15 -0.65
C ALA A 69 -23.87 7.23 -2.14
N GLN A 70 -23.02 7.94 -2.85
CA GLN A 70 -23.02 8.04 -4.30
C GLN A 70 -21.93 7.10 -4.83
N ILE A 71 -22.22 6.44 -5.95
CA ILE A 71 -21.34 5.49 -6.60
C ILE A 71 -20.93 6.11 -7.94
N LEU A 72 -19.63 6.30 -8.11
CA LEU A 72 -19.01 6.85 -9.32
C LEU A 72 -18.19 5.74 -9.98
N LYS A 73 -18.38 5.53 -11.28
CA LYS A 73 -17.61 4.53 -12.03
C LYS A 73 -17.12 5.06 -13.36
N ASN A 74 -15.99 4.50 -13.78
CA ASN A 74 -15.24 4.73 -14.99
C ASN A 74 -14.78 6.19 -15.11
N ASN A 75 -13.47 6.38 -15.32
CA ASN A 75 -12.85 7.69 -15.55
C ASN A 75 -13.19 8.77 -14.51
N VAL A 76 -13.17 8.41 -13.22
CA VAL A 76 -13.53 9.33 -12.13
C VAL A 76 -12.37 10.28 -11.84
N VAL A 77 -12.64 11.59 -11.86
CA VAL A 77 -11.64 12.63 -11.57
C VAL A 77 -12.15 13.57 -10.49
N PHE A 78 -11.39 13.66 -9.40
CA PHE A 78 -11.59 14.68 -8.38
C PHE A 78 -10.51 15.75 -8.42
N TYR A 79 -10.88 16.96 -8.00
CA TYR A 79 -9.96 18.06 -7.83
C TYR A 79 -10.15 18.72 -6.46
N HIS A 80 -9.04 18.99 -5.77
CA HIS A 80 -9.05 19.75 -4.53
C HIS A 80 -7.71 20.48 -4.36
N GLU A 81 -7.76 21.81 -4.17
CA GLU A 81 -6.58 22.65 -3.83
C GLU A 81 -5.35 22.43 -4.73
N GLY A 82 -5.55 22.34 -6.05
CA GLY A 82 -4.46 22.16 -7.02
C GLY A 82 -4.02 20.70 -7.21
N ALA A 83 -4.61 19.76 -6.47
CA ALA A 83 -4.37 18.34 -6.62
C ALA A 83 -5.49 17.65 -7.39
N PHE A 84 -5.12 16.74 -8.30
CA PHE A 84 -6.04 15.85 -8.99
C PHE A 84 -5.94 14.43 -8.43
N MET A 85 -7.07 13.77 -8.29
CA MET A 85 -7.17 12.35 -7.96
C MET A 85 -7.93 11.63 -9.06
N TYR A 86 -7.25 10.67 -9.69
CA TYR A 86 -7.78 9.86 -10.79
C TYR A 86 -8.09 8.47 -10.28
N CYS A 87 -9.32 8.02 -10.48
CA CYS A 87 -9.81 6.73 -10.01
C CYS A 87 -10.60 6.03 -11.12
N ASP A 88 -10.61 4.70 -11.09
CA ASP A 88 -11.57 3.93 -11.88
C ASP A 88 -12.96 3.96 -11.24
N SER A 89 -13.04 3.99 -9.90
CA SER A 89 -14.29 4.07 -9.14
C SER A 89 -14.13 4.82 -7.83
N ALA A 90 -15.20 5.44 -7.32
CA ALA A 90 -15.25 6.12 -6.03
C ALA A 90 -16.61 6.03 -5.35
#